data_AF-A0A938EF85-F1
#
_entry.id   AF-A0A938EF85-F1
#
_cell.length_a   1.000
_cell.length_b   1.000
_cell.length_c   1.000
_cell.angle_alpha   90.00
_cell.angle_beta   90.00
_cell.angle_gamma   90.00
#
_symmetry.space_group_name_H-M   'P 1'
#
loop_
_entity.id
_entity.type
_entity.pdbx_description
1 polymer ?
#
loop_
_entity_poly.entity_id
_entity_poly.type
_entity_poly.pdbx_seq_one_letter_code
_entity_poly.pdbx_strand_id
1 'polypeptide(L)'
;PAGPTFGSVGAPASASTTLAVGAVDAWQAVPSAHVLLRTGLRVLFSGRQPLGGTGRPGDAVGLTVTAVGPAPKRRVTTRSGLDRLFDERGFSRVAGKAALLPPGPPTPETMRDLAQAGARAVLVDGPVPAGALGVDDSEQVPIIGVPTEAADEVRRVLRTGTAVTLGVGSADRESNAVAARPASFSSDGLAFDGTPKPDIAAPGVGVLTSAPGRGAGGKARYGSVSGSSAAAAVTAGAAALLAQARPDLDAAALRSALVSSARPVSAGPGTTYGVVDPAAAASLELVADPPTLGLGSILLQGSVLGRGFSLRNTSRRIVSAEIVPAGGSGGTSVSVYPTRVSIRPGQAASIGVSVAVKTLPAAPSAVAGAVIVKTKEGQELRVPWIVAVPVRNRPLLQRGVVEPAAFRPSDTSPAVLMFTAGRVDGTLDRPALLPLARLEVKLLRRGRLLGTLIVLRNVLPGRYAVGLTGRGPKGARLGPGPYWLRIVARSVTGDTQDVLTVPFRIAKPS
;
A
#
# COMPACT_ATOMS: atom_id res chain seq x y z
N PRO A 1 2.00 -3.02 -17.15
CA PRO A 1 2.80 -2.97 -15.90
C PRO A 1 1.92 -3.30 -14.70
N ALA A 2 2.09 -4.48 -14.11
CA ALA A 2 1.52 -4.77 -12.81
C ALA A 2 2.13 -3.82 -11.77
N GLY A 3 1.32 -3.37 -10.82
CA GLY A 3 1.64 -2.35 -9.82
C GLY A 3 2.70 -2.81 -8.82
N PRO A 4 2.68 -2.31 -7.57
CA PRO A 4 3.73 -2.57 -6.60
C PRO A 4 4.02 -4.08 -6.47
N THR A 5 5.24 -4.51 -6.80
CA THR A 5 5.72 -5.88 -6.60
C THR A 5 5.95 -6.14 -5.10
N PHE A 6 6.07 -7.41 -4.72
CA PHE A 6 6.44 -7.78 -3.34
C PHE A 6 7.67 -6.98 -2.87
N GLY A 7 7.54 -6.29 -1.72
CA GLY A 7 8.56 -5.42 -1.11
C GLY A 7 8.72 -4.01 -1.73
N SER A 8 7.71 -3.49 -2.43
CA SER A 8 7.62 -2.08 -2.80
C SER A 8 6.74 -1.27 -1.83
N VAL A 9 7.01 0.04 -1.70
CA VAL A 9 6.23 0.95 -0.86
C VAL A 9 5.23 1.70 -1.75
N GLY A 10 3.93 1.54 -1.48
CA GLY A 10 2.86 2.20 -2.23
C GLY A 10 2.16 3.30 -1.39
N ALA A 11 1.60 4.31 -2.07
CA ALA A 11 0.76 5.32 -1.44
C ALA A 11 -0.73 4.95 -1.52
N PRO A 12 -1.57 5.36 -0.54
CA PRO A 12 -3.01 5.18 -0.63
C PRO A 12 -3.59 5.86 -1.87
N ALA A 13 -4.69 5.32 -2.39
CA ALA A 13 -5.46 5.98 -3.43
C ALA A 13 -5.99 7.34 -2.93
N SER A 14 -6.00 8.34 -3.79
CA SER A 14 -6.41 9.71 -3.44
C SER A 14 -7.62 10.22 -4.23
N ALA A 15 -8.08 9.47 -5.22
CA ALA A 15 -9.25 9.84 -6.02
C ALA A 15 -10.54 9.44 -5.29
N SER A 16 -11.41 10.43 -5.05
CA SER A 16 -12.68 10.26 -4.33
C SER A 16 -13.75 9.51 -5.14
N THR A 17 -13.72 9.64 -6.46
CA THR A 17 -14.70 9.06 -7.39
C THR A 17 -14.26 7.73 -8.01
N THR A 18 -12.98 7.38 -7.91
CA THR A 18 -12.45 6.11 -8.41
C THR A 18 -12.61 5.02 -7.36
N LEU A 19 -12.99 3.82 -7.82
CA LEU A 19 -12.97 2.61 -7.00
C LEU A 19 -11.53 2.14 -6.83
N ALA A 20 -10.96 2.35 -5.65
CA ALA A 20 -9.65 1.88 -5.26
C ALA A 20 -9.74 0.45 -4.72
N VAL A 21 -8.83 -0.40 -5.19
CA VAL A 21 -8.84 -1.84 -4.91
C VAL A 21 -7.56 -2.25 -4.18
N GLY A 22 -7.74 -2.80 -2.98
CA GLY A 22 -6.69 -3.48 -2.22
C GLY A 22 -6.51 -4.93 -2.65
N ALA A 23 -5.35 -5.50 -2.36
CA ALA A 23 -5.06 -6.91 -2.63
C ALA A 23 -5.19 -7.75 -1.36
N VAL A 24 -5.88 -8.88 -1.45
CA VAL A 24 -5.90 -9.93 -0.41
C VAL A 24 -5.30 -11.23 -0.94
N ASP A 25 -4.79 -12.04 -0.02
CA ASP A 25 -4.51 -13.44 -0.31
C ASP A 25 -5.82 -14.24 -0.23
N ALA A 26 -6.28 -14.76 -1.36
CA ALA A 26 -7.53 -15.51 -1.46
C ALA A 26 -7.33 -17.04 -1.39
N TRP A 27 -6.08 -17.52 -1.29
CA TRP A 27 -5.81 -18.95 -1.25
C TRP A 27 -6.20 -19.50 0.12
N GLN A 28 -7.16 -20.42 0.18
CA GLN A 28 -7.51 -21.12 1.43
C GLN A 28 -6.42 -22.12 1.85
N ALA A 29 -5.70 -22.67 0.88
CA ALA A 29 -4.61 -23.59 1.13
C ALA A 29 -3.44 -23.32 0.18
N VAL A 30 -2.23 -23.27 0.71
CA VAL A 30 -1.00 -22.94 -0.03
C VAL A 30 -0.04 -24.14 -0.07
N PRO A 31 0.77 -24.26 -1.13
CA PRO A 31 1.86 -25.23 -1.15
C PRO A 31 2.96 -24.82 -0.16
N SER A 32 3.36 -25.74 0.71
CA SER A 32 4.39 -25.55 1.73
C SER A 32 5.33 -26.75 1.78
N ALA A 33 6.58 -26.51 2.14
CA ALA A 33 7.57 -27.57 2.37
C ALA A 33 8.29 -27.35 3.71
N HIS A 34 8.71 -28.44 4.36
CA HIS A 34 9.58 -28.33 5.53
C HIS A 34 11.01 -27.97 5.08
N VAL A 35 11.57 -26.94 5.68
CA VAL A 35 12.87 -26.37 5.34
C VAL A 35 13.80 -26.53 6.53
N LEU A 36 15.00 -27.08 6.27
CA LEU A 36 16.07 -27.24 7.25
C LEU A 36 17.34 -26.56 6.72
N LEU A 37 17.83 -25.55 7.42
CA LEU A 37 19.14 -24.94 7.18
C LEU A 37 20.08 -25.37 8.29
N ARG A 38 21.26 -25.90 7.93
CA ARG A 38 22.25 -26.35 8.91
C ARG A 38 23.69 -26.15 8.45
N THR A 39 24.61 -26.08 9.41
CA THR A 39 26.05 -26.16 9.20
C THR A 39 26.60 -27.29 10.08
N GLY A 40 27.17 -28.32 9.46
CA GLY A 40 27.47 -29.57 10.16
C GLY A 40 26.23 -30.12 10.88
N LEU A 41 26.32 -30.25 12.21
CA LEU A 41 25.24 -30.68 13.10
C LEU A 41 24.42 -29.51 13.69
N ARG A 42 24.87 -28.26 13.53
CA ARG A 42 24.19 -27.08 14.07
C ARG A 42 23.04 -26.68 13.15
N VAL A 43 21.82 -26.72 13.67
CA VAL A 43 20.62 -26.21 13.00
C VAL A 43 20.62 -24.68 13.06
N LEU A 44 20.52 -24.04 11.89
CA LEU A 44 20.38 -22.59 11.75
C LEU A 44 18.90 -22.21 11.67
N PHE A 45 18.09 -23.05 11.04
CA PHE A 45 16.64 -22.89 10.95
C PHE A 45 15.97 -24.23 10.62
N SER A 46 14.80 -24.48 11.21
CA SER A 46 13.95 -25.63 10.89
C SER A 46 12.49 -25.21 11.00
N GLY A 47 11.72 -25.38 9.94
CA GLY A 47 10.29 -25.07 9.96
C GLY A 47 9.62 -25.19 8.60
N ARG A 48 8.29 -25.19 8.60
CA ARG A 48 7.51 -25.20 7.36
C ARG A 48 7.46 -23.82 6.74
N GLN A 49 7.68 -23.74 5.44
CA GLN A 49 7.68 -22.49 4.68
C GLN A 49 6.77 -22.59 3.45
N PRO A 50 5.98 -21.56 3.14
CA PRO A 50 5.22 -21.49 1.90
C PRO A 50 6.18 -21.39 0.70
N LEU A 51 5.78 -22.02 -0.41
CA LEU A 51 6.53 -21.98 -1.67
C LEU A 51 6.11 -20.76 -2.50
N GLY A 52 7.02 -19.80 -2.64
CA GLY A 52 6.79 -18.53 -3.34
C GLY A 52 6.66 -18.63 -4.86
N GLY A 53 7.01 -19.78 -5.44
CA GLY A 53 6.93 -20.06 -6.87
C GLY A 53 6.02 -21.25 -7.20
N THR A 54 5.91 -21.59 -8.48
CA THR A 54 5.16 -22.76 -8.96
C THR A 54 5.94 -24.07 -8.81
N GLY A 55 7.28 -23.99 -8.70
CA GLY A 55 8.15 -25.15 -8.52
C GLY A 55 7.95 -25.85 -7.17
N ARG A 56 7.64 -27.14 -7.22
CA ARG A 56 7.37 -27.99 -6.05
C ARG A 56 8.37 -29.14 -6.00
N PRO A 57 9.11 -29.33 -4.89
CA PRO A 57 9.92 -30.53 -4.71
C PRO A 57 9.01 -31.76 -4.66
N GLY A 58 9.23 -32.72 -5.57
CA GLY A 58 8.58 -34.03 -5.52
C GLY A 58 9.19 -34.93 -4.44
N ASP A 59 10.52 -34.87 -4.30
CA ASP A 59 11.29 -35.60 -3.29
C ASP A 59 12.07 -34.64 -2.39
N ALA A 60 12.53 -35.14 -1.24
CA ALA A 60 13.41 -34.37 -0.36
C ALA A 60 14.76 -34.08 -1.04
N VAL A 61 15.19 -32.82 -1.08
CA VAL A 61 16.44 -32.39 -1.74
C VAL A 61 17.39 -31.74 -0.73
N GLY A 62 18.65 -32.18 -0.74
CA GLY A 62 19.76 -31.55 -0.03
C GLY A 62 20.62 -30.71 -0.98
N LEU A 63 20.81 -29.41 -0.68
CA LEU A 63 21.56 -28.47 -1.52
C LEU A 63 22.57 -27.69 -0.68
N THR A 64 23.77 -27.44 -1.22
CA THR A 64 24.68 -26.46 -0.62
C THR A 64 24.15 -25.05 -0.87
N VAL A 65 24.19 -24.19 0.14
CA VAL A 65 23.75 -22.80 0.04
C VAL A 65 24.90 -21.90 -0.39
N THR A 66 24.63 -20.97 -1.29
CA THR A 66 25.56 -19.91 -1.69
C THR A 66 24.86 -18.55 -1.62
N ALA A 67 25.56 -17.52 -1.15
CA ALA A 67 25.00 -16.17 -1.06
C ALA A 67 25.28 -15.39 -2.36
N VAL A 68 24.26 -14.72 -2.87
CA VAL A 68 24.36 -13.86 -4.06
C VAL A 68 24.51 -12.40 -3.62
N GLY A 69 25.45 -11.67 -4.22
CA GLY A 69 25.64 -10.23 -3.96
C GLY A 69 24.51 -9.35 -4.52
N PRO A 70 24.37 -8.10 -4.07
CA PRO A 70 23.38 -7.15 -4.59
C PRO A 70 23.54 -6.91 -6.10
N ALA A 71 22.43 -6.71 -6.81
CA ALA A 71 22.46 -6.36 -8.23
C ALA A 71 23.03 -4.94 -8.42
N PRO A 72 23.83 -4.68 -9.47
CA PRO A 72 24.36 -3.35 -9.75
C PRO A 72 23.20 -2.36 -10.03
N LYS A 73 23.26 -1.15 -9.44
CA LYS A 73 22.19 -0.12 -9.54
C LYS A 73 21.98 0.47 -10.95
N ARG A 74 22.70 0.02 -11.98
CA ARG A 74 22.68 0.61 -13.32
C ARG A 74 21.67 -0.14 -14.21
N ARG A 75 20.55 0.50 -14.55
CA ARG A 75 19.69 0.11 -15.67
C ARG A 75 20.48 0.32 -16.97
N VAL A 76 21.06 -0.74 -17.51
CA VAL A 76 21.58 -0.80 -18.88
C VAL A 76 21.14 -2.13 -19.50
N THR A 77 20.64 -2.03 -20.71
CA THR A 77 20.23 -3.07 -21.68
C THR A 77 20.56 -4.53 -21.31
N THR A 78 19.51 -5.29 -20.98
CA THR A 78 19.28 -6.74 -21.24
C THR A 78 20.35 -7.80 -20.92
N ARG A 79 21.55 -7.48 -20.42
CA ARG A 79 22.62 -8.47 -20.15
C ARG A 79 23.22 -8.44 -18.73
N SER A 80 23.00 -7.41 -17.92
CA SER A 80 23.83 -7.18 -16.72
C SER A 80 23.47 -7.96 -15.44
N GLY A 81 22.34 -8.67 -15.41
CA GLY A 81 21.89 -9.42 -14.22
C GLY A 81 22.49 -10.82 -14.08
N LEU A 82 22.72 -11.48 -15.22
CA LEU A 82 23.26 -12.84 -15.32
C LEU A 82 24.76 -12.91 -15.06
N ASP A 83 25.55 -11.95 -15.58
CA ASP A 83 27.02 -12.00 -15.51
C ASP A 83 27.55 -12.16 -14.08
N ARG A 84 26.89 -11.57 -13.08
CA ARG A 84 27.27 -11.68 -11.65
C ARG A 84 27.14 -13.09 -11.09
N LEU A 85 26.37 -13.96 -11.75
CA LEU A 85 26.14 -15.34 -11.34
C LEU A 85 27.22 -16.28 -11.88
N PHE A 86 28.13 -15.80 -12.73
CA PHE A 86 29.24 -16.56 -13.31
C PHE A 86 30.59 -16.06 -12.77
N ASP A 87 31.60 -16.94 -12.72
CA ASP A 87 32.98 -16.55 -12.44
C ASP A 87 33.68 -15.98 -13.70
N GLU A 88 34.91 -15.49 -13.53
CA GLU A 88 35.70 -14.89 -14.64
C GLU A 88 35.99 -15.87 -15.78
N ARG A 89 35.81 -17.18 -15.54
CA ARG A 89 35.99 -18.26 -16.52
C ARG A 89 34.65 -18.71 -17.11
N GLY A 90 33.54 -18.08 -16.75
CA GLY A 90 32.20 -18.39 -17.24
C GLY A 90 31.51 -19.57 -16.54
N PHE A 91 32.01 -20.05 -15.39
CA PHE A 91 31.33 -21.09 -14.62
C PHE A 91 30.27 -20.49 -13.69
N SER A 92 29.09 -21.09 -13.67
CA SER A 92 28.02 -20.65 -12.77
C SER A 92 28.39 -20.89 -11.31
N ARG A 93 28.25 -19.85 -10.49
CA ARG A 93 28.48 -19.87 -9.05
C ARG A 93 27.33 -20.56 -8.30
N VAL A 94 26.14 -20.60 -8.92
CA VAL A 94 24.88 -21.08 -8.32
C VAL A 94 24.40 -22.43 -8.87
N ALA A 95 25.07 -22.96 -9.91
CA ALA A 95 24.68 -24.23 -10.53
C ALA A 95 24.61 -25.38 -9.50
N GLY A 96 23.46 -26.05 -9.45
CA GLY A 96 23.20 -27.17 -8.55
C GLY A 96 23.07 -26.79 -7.07
N LYS A 97 23.07 -25.50 -6.73
CA LYS A 97 23.05 -24.97 -5.36
C LYS A 97 21.74 -24.27 -5.04
N ALA A 98 21.54 -24.00 -3.75
CA ALA A 98 20.51 -23.08 -3.26
C ALA A 98 21.10 -21.66 -3.19
N ALA A 99 20.50 -20.71 -3.92
CA ALA A 99 20.96 -19.33 -3.95
C ALA A 99 20.22 -18.48 -2.91
N LEU A 100 20.94 -17.94 -1.92
CA LEU A 100 20.42 -16.98 -0.96
C LEU A 100 20.54 -15.56 -1.51
N LEU A 101 19.40 -14.89 -1.66
CA LEU A 101 19.33 -13.52 -2.14
C LEU A 101 19.85 -12.52 -1.10
N PRO A 102 20.35 -11.36 -1.55
CA PRO A 102 20.61 -10.22 -0.67
C PRO A 102 19.29 -9.69 -0.06
N PRO A 103 19.35 -8.93 1.05
CA PRO A 103 18.16 -8.29 1.61
C PRO A 103 17.50 -7.38 0.57
N GLY A 104 16.17 -7.47 0.48
CA GLY A 104 15.36 -6.66 -0.43
C GLY A 104 14.36 -7.47 -1.25
N PRO A 105 13.47 -6.79 -1.99
CA PRO A 105 12.42 -7.43 -2.76
C PRO A 105 12.99 -8.29 -3.90
N PRO A 106 12.64 -9.59 -3.97
CA PRO A 106 12.92 -10.40 -5.16
C PRO A 106 12.19 -9.85 -6.40
N THR A 107 12.85 -9.93 -7.56
CA THR A 107 12.25 -9.56 -8.86
C THR A 107 12.06 -10.77 -9.77
N PRO A 108 11.04 -10.79 -10.64
CA PRO A 108 10.87 -11.83 -11.67
C PRO A 108 12.10 -12.02 -12.56
N GLU A 109 12.85 -10.95 -12.84
CA GLU A 109 14.09 -11.00 -13.61
C GLU A 109 15.18 -11.74 -12.83
N THR A 110 15.34 -11.44 -11.54
CA THR A 110 16.33 -12.14 -10.69
C THR A 110 16.05 -13.64 -10.60
N MET A 111 14.78 -14.03 -10.54
CA MET A 111 14.39 -15.45 -10.50
C MET A 111 14.72 -16.16 -11.82
N ARG A 112 14.44 -15.50 -12.96
CA ARG A 112 14.81 -16.02 -14.28
C ARG A 112 16.31 -16.18 -14.42
N ASP A 113 17.09 -15.18 -14.03
CA ASP A 113 18.56 -15.22 -14.10
C ASP A 113 19.13 -16.37 -13.26
N LEU A 114 18.60 -16.58 -12.04
CA LEU A 114 19.02 -17.68 -11.15
C LEU A 114 18.68 -19.06 -11.71
N ALA A 115 17.46 -19.21 -12.26
CA ALA A 115 17.05 -20.46 -12.90
C ALA A 115 17.92 -20.75 -14.13
N GLN A 116 18.18 -19.75 -14.98
CA GLN A 116 19.07 -19.89 -16.15
C GLN A 116 20.53 -20.19 -15.77
N ALA A 117 21.00 -19.66 -14.64
CA ALA A 117 22.31 -19.99 -14.09
C ALA A 117 22.36 -21.38 -13.40
N GLY A 118 21.26 -22.14 -13.39
CA GLY A 118 21.21 -23.51 -12.90
C GLY A 118 21.02 -23.65 -11.39
N ALA A 119 20.52 -22.62 -10.71
CA ALA A 119 20.14 -22.73 -9.30
C ALA A 119 19.04 -23.78 -9.12
N ARG A 120 19.15 -24.62 -8.08
CA ARG A 120 18.19 -25.70 -7.79
C ARG A 120 17.22 -25.36 -6.66
N ALA A 121 17.45 -24.24 -5.97
CA ALA A 121 16.50 -23.58 -5.08
C ALA A 121 16.88 -22.09 -4.92
N VAL A 122 15.92 -21.24 -4.55
CA VAL A 122 16.16 -19.84 -4.21
C VAL A 122 15.63 -19.55 -2.81
N LEU A 123 16.49 -19.00 -1.96
CA LEU A 123 16.14 -18.53 -0.62
C LEU A 123 15.96 -17.01 -0.65
N VAL A 124 14.78 -16.55 -0.25
CA VAL A 124 14.43 -15.14 -0.11
C VAL A 124 14.52 -14.75 1.34
N ASP A 125 15.14 -13.61 1.61
CA ASP A 125 15.18 -13.00 2.93
C ASP A 125 13.84 -12.36 3.26
N GLY A 126 13.14 -12.94 4.23
CA GLY A 126 11.81 -12.55 4.67
C GLY A 126 10.70 -13.48 4.19
N PRO A 127 9.49 -13.31 4.74
CA PRO A 127 8.33 -14.13 4.39
C PRO A 127 7.90 -13.90 2.94
N VAL A 128 7.63 -14.96 2.18
CA VAL A 128 7.14 -14.87 0.80
C VAL A 128 5.78 -15.55 0.71
N PRO A 129 4.70 -14.85 0.31
CA PRO A 129 3.41 -15.49 0.07
C PRO A 129 3.51 -16.53 -1.04
N ALA A 130 2.73 -17.59 -0.95
CA ALA A 130 2.81 -18.66 -1.93
C ALA A 130 2.43 -18.18 -3.33
N GLY A 131 3.17 -18.63 -4.34
CA GLY A 131 2.96 -18.24 -5.74
C GLY A 131 3.20 -16.75 -6.05
N ALA A 132 3.74 -15.96 -5.10
CA ALA A 132 3.90 -14.52 -5.26
C ALA A 132 4.92 -14.10 -6.34
N LEU A 133 5.82 -15.00 -6.72
CA LEU A 133 6.99 -14.72 -7.55
C LEU A 133 7.03 -15.57 -8.83
N GLY A 134 5.89 -16.11 -9.25
CA GLY A 134 5.80 -17.08 -10.35
C GLY A 134 6.20 -16.51 -11.70
N VAL A 135 7.33 -16.99 -12.24
CA VAL A 135 7.72 -16.81 -13.64
C VAL A 135 7.74 -18.19 -14.29
N ASP A 136 7.06 -18.31 -15.43
CA ASP A 136 6.75 -19.59 -16.10
C ASP A 136 7.99 -20.41 -16.53
N ASP A 137 9.20 -19.85 -16.53
CA ASP A 137 10.41 -20.60 -16.95
C ASP A 137 11.14 -21.27 -15.75
N SER A 138 10.64 -21.11 -14.52
CA SER A 138 11.24 -21.67 -13.30
C SER A 138 10.42 -22.81 -12.69
N GLU A 139 9.62 -23.52 -13.48
CA GLU A 139 8.72 -24.62 -13.03
C GLU A 139 9.38 -25.68 -12.14
N GLN A 140 10.72 -25.73 -12.07
CA GLN A 140 11.48 -26.70 -11.27
C GLN A 140 12.27 -26.10 -10.09
N VAL A 141 12.36 -24.77 -9.95
CA VAL A 141 13.18 -24.15 -8.91
C VAL A 141 12.28 -23.66 -7.75
N PRO A 142 12.28 -24.33 -6.59
CA PRO A 142 11.51 -23.88 -5.43
C PRO A 142 12.05 -22.55 -4.92
N ILE A 143 11.13 -21.59 -4.74
CA ILE A 143 11.41 -20.30 -4.11
C ILE A 143 10.87 -20.34 -2.69
N ILE A 144 11.74 -20.09 -1.71
CA ILE A 144 11.45 -20.31 -0.30
C ILE A 144 11.78 -19.03 0.45
N GLY A 145 10.78 -18.43 1.11
CA GLY A 145 11.03 -17.39 2.10
C GLY A 145 11.63 -17.99 3.36
N VAL A 146 12.64 -17.34 3.95
CA VAL A 146 13.19 -17.70 5.26
C VAL A 146 13.17 -16.49 6.18
N PRO A 147 12.99 -16.66 7.50
CA PRO A 147 13.05 -15.55 8.45
C PRO A 147 14.37 -14.77 8.31
N THR A 148 14.31 -13.45 8.46
CA THR A 148 15.48 -12.57 8.27
C THR A 148 16.61 -12.93 9.22
N GLU A 149 16.30 -13.33 10.45
CA GLU A 149 17.28 -13.78 11.44
C GLU A 149 18.03 -15.02 10.95
N ALA A 150 17.32 -15.96 10.31
CA ALA A 150 17.93 -17.16 9.73
C ALA A 150 18.78 -16.81 8.49
N ALA A 151 18.31 -15.91 7.63
CA ALA A 151 19.07 -15.45 6.47
C ALA A 151 20.39 -14.76 6.89
N ASP A 152 20.35 -13.92 7.92
CA ASP A 152 21.52 -13.23 8.47
C ASP A 152 22.51 -14.19 9.13
N GLU A 153 22.01 -15.20 9.85
CA GLU A 153 22.84 -16.28 10.39
C GLU A 153 23.57 -17.03 9.27
N VAL A 154 22.85 -17.43 8.21
CA VAL A 154 23.43 -18.12 7.05
C VAL A 154 24.52 -17.27 6.40
N ARG A 155 24.28 -15.97 6.18
CA ARG A 155 25.30 -15.06 5.61
C ARG A 155 26.53 -14.95 6.51
N ARG A 156 26.35 -14.93 7.84
CA ARG A 156 27.45 -14.85 8.79
C ARG A 156 28.30 -16.11 8.76
N VAL A 157 27.68 -17.29 8.70
CA VAL A 157 28.38 -18.59 8.58
C VAL A 157 29.09 -18.72 7.23
N LEU A 158 28.47 -18.31 6.12
CA LEU A 158 29.11 -18.37 4.80
C LEU A 158 30.35 -17.47 4.71
N ARG A 159 30.36 -16.32 5.41
CA ARG A 159 31.53 -15.41 5.46
C ARG A 159 32.74 -16.02 6.18
N THR A 160 32.56 -17.01 7.04
CA THR A 160 33.68 -17.71 7.71
C THR A 160 34.24 -18.86 6.85
N GLY A 161 33.75 -19.03 5.62
CA GLY A 161 34.12 -20.14 4.74
C GLY A 161 33.46 -21.47 5.11
N THR A 162 32.51 -21.47 6.06
CA THR A 162 31.83 -22.69 6.50
C THR A 162 30.62 -22.99 5.59
N ALA A 163 30.50 -24.24 5.13
CA ALA A 163 29.41 -24.66 4.27
C ALA A 163 28.06 -24.71 5.02
N VAL A 164 27.00 -24.25 4.36
CA VAL A 164 25.62 -24.37 4.82
C VAL A 164 24.86 -25.30 3.87
N THR A 165 24.03 -26.17 4.42
CA THR A 165 23.18 -27.10 3.66
C THR A 165 21.71 -26.75 3.88
N LEU A 166 20.94 -26.74 2.79
CA LEU A 166 19.49 -26.65 2.76
C LEU A 166 18.92 -28.05 2.53
N GLY A 167 18.04 -28.50 3.41
CA GLY A 167 17.11 -29.60 3.17
C GLY A 167 15.72 -29.05 2.89
N VAL A 168 15.10 -29.48 1.80
CA VAL A 168 13.70 -29.16 1.48
C VAL A 168 12.94 -30.47 1.39
N GLY A 169 11.87 -30.63 2.17
CA GLY A 169 10.97 -31.79 2.09
C GLY A 169 10.04 -31.73 0.88
N SER A 170 9.20 -32.76 0.71
CA SER A 170 8.12 -32.77 -0.28
C SER A 170 7.14 -31.62 -0.04
N ALA A 171 6.55 -31.11 -1.12
CA ALA A 171 5.52 -30.09 -1.03
C ALA A 171 4.16 -30.71 -0.66
N ASP A 172 3.54 -30.19 0.40
CA ASP A 172 2.15 -30.49 0.78
C ASP A 172 1.28 -29.24 0.71
N ARG A 173 -0.05 -29.41 0.71
CA ARG A 173 -0.99 -28.30 0.87
C ARG A 173 -1.35 -28.13 2.33
N GLU A 174 -1.23 -26.90 2.82
CA GLU A 174 -1.64 -26.54 4.18
C GLU A 174 -2.61 -25.38 4.19
N SER A 175 -3.41 -25.30 5.25
CA SER A 175 -4.29 -24.16 5.50
C SER A 175 -3.49 -22.87 5.51
N ASN A 176 -3.94 -21.89 4.75
CA ASN A 176 -3.29 -20.59 4.67
C ASN A 176 -3.72 -19.72 5.86
N ALA A 177 -2.87 -19.58 6.86
CA ALA A 177 -3.13 -18.79 8.05
C ALA A 177 -3.36 -17.28 7.77
N VAL A 178 -2.96 -16.80 6.59
CA VAL A 178 -3.18 -15.42 6.14
C VAL A 178 -4.26 -15.28 5.07
N ALA A 179 -5.06 -16.34 4.85
CA ALA A 179 -6.20 -16.27 3.93
C ALA A 179 -7.16 -15.14 4.30
N ALA A 180 -7.67 -14.47 3.27
CA ALA A 180 -8.54 -13.31 3.34
C ALA A 180 -7.97 -12.12 4.14
N ARG A 181 -6.66 -12.09 4.43
CA ARG A 181 -5.99 -10.90 5.00
C ARG A 181 -5.45 -9.99 3.89
N PRO A 182 -5.32 -8.68 4.14
CA PRO A 182 -4.66 -7.76 3.21
C PRO A 182 -3.23 -8.22 2.97
N ALA A 183 -2.79 -8.21 1.71
CA ALA A 183 -1.42 -8.53 1.35
C ALA A 183 -0.46 -7.47 1.91
N SER A 184 0.76 -7.88 2.31
CA SER A 184 1.74 -6.97 2.91
C SER A 184 2.16 -5.79 2.00
N PHE A 185 2.09 -5.97 0.67
CA PHE A 185 2.35 -4.92 -0.31
C PHE A 185 1.11 -4.07 -0.62
N SER A 186 -0.07 -4.46 -0.14
CA SER A 186 -1.30 -3.70 -0.39
C SER A 186 -1.25 -2.42 0.40
N SER A 187 -1.28 -1.28 -0.29
CA SER A 187 -1.39 0.01 0.36
C SER A 187 -2.69 0.09 1.17
N ASP A 188 -2.57 0.56 2.40
CA ASP A 188 -3.70 0.86 3.26
C ASP A 188 -3.95 2.37 3.31
N GLY A 189 -5.14 2.74 3.78
CA GLY A 189 -5.54 4.13 3.98
C GLY A 189 -4.91 4.78 5.21
N LEU A 190 -5.30 6.01 5.53
CA LEU A 190 -6.31 6.83 4.84
C LEU A 190 -5.75 7.53 3.60
N ALA A 191 -6.63 7.96 2.70
CA ALA A 191 -6.25 8.91 1.66
C ALA A 191 -5.73 10.23 2.27
N PHE A 192 -5.05 11.05 1.45
CA PHE A 192 -4.51 12.37 1.86
C PHE A 192 -5.56 13.40 2.29
N ASP A 193 -6.85 13.10 2.22
CA ASP A 193 -7.94 13.94 2.73
C ASP A 193 -8.64 13.30 3.94
N GLY A 194 -8.11 12.20 4.47
CA GLY A 194 -8.69 11.43 5.57
C GLY A 194 -9.83 10.50 5.15
N THR A 195 -10.11 10.35 3.85
CA THR A 195 -11.14 9.40 3.39
C THR A 195 -10.64 7.95 3.47
N PRO A 196 -11.53 7.00 3.84
CA PRO A 196 -11.19 5.58 3.87
C PRO A 196 -10.89 5.07 2.47
N LYS A 197 -9.69 4.50 2.32
CA LYS A 197 -9.21 3.81 1.13
C LYS A 197 -8.37 2.60 1.56
N PRO A 198 -8.23 1.56 0.72
CA PRO A 198 -9.00 1.30 -0.50
C PRO A 198 -10.51 1.15 -0.22
N ASP A 199 -11.35 1.22 -1.26
CA ASP A 199 -12.80 1.09 -1.10
C ASP A 199 -13.22 -0.38 -0.96
N ILE A 200 -12.51 -1.27 -1.67
CA ILE A 200 -12.78 -2.71 -1.74
C ILE A 200 -11.46 -3.46 -1.88
N ALA A 201 -11.47 -4.76 -1.66
CA ALA A 201 -10.34 -5.65 -1.95
C ALA A 201 -10.76 -6.80 -2.87
N ALA A 202 -9.77 -7.40 -3.52
CA ALA A 202 -9.96 -8.57 -4.35
C ALA A 202 -8.71 -9.48 -4.32
N PRO A 203 -8.83 -10.74 -4.77
CA PRO A 203 -7.69 -11.63 -4.95
C PRO A 203 -6.58 -10.93 -5.74
N GLY A 204 -5.40 -10.77 -5.11
CA GLY A 204 -4.27 -10.08 -5.72
C GLY A 204 -2.92 -10.71 -5.42
N VAL A 205 -2.90 -11.87 -4.77
CA VAL A 205 -1.69 -12.65 -4.48
C VAL A 205 -1.73 -13.93 -5.29
N GLY A 206 -0.67 -14.16 -6.07
CA GLY A 206 -0.51 -15.40 -6.81
C GLY A 206 -1.61 -15.69 -7.84
N VAL A 207 -2.11 -14.66 -8.52
CA VAL A 207 -3.22 -14.80 -9.49
C VAL A 207 -2.68 -15.37 -10.79
N LEU A 208 -3.19 -16.54 -11.20
CA LEU A 208 -2.82 -17.18 -12.46
C LEU A 208 -3.37 -16.37 -13.66
N THR A 209 -2.53 -16.10 -14.65
CA THR A 209 -2.87 -15.31 -15.82
C THR A 209 -2.06 -15.72 -17.05
N SER A 210 -2.49 -15.33 -18.25
CA SER A 210 -1.68 -15.50 -19.46
C SER A 210 -0.42 -14.62 -19.40
N ALA A 211 0.72 -15.14 -19.86
CA ALA A 211 1.97 -14.41 -20.00
C ALA A 211 2.32 -14.19 -21.48
N PRO A 212 2.99 -13.08 -21.84
CA PRO A 212 3.43 -12.84 -23.21
C PRO A 212 4.43 -13.88 -23.71
N GLY A 213 4.36 -14.23 -24.99
CA GLY A 213 5.27 -15.17 -25.66
C GLY A 213 4.71 -16.59 -25.78
N ARG A 214 5.57 -17.52 -26.21
CA ARG A 214 5.25 -18.95 -26.31
C ARG A 214 6.16 -19.74 -25.38
N GLY A 215 5.61 -20.73 -24.69
CA GLY A 215 6.36 -21.69 -23.89
C GLY A 215 7.06 -22.74 -24.77
N ALA A 216 7.71 -23.71 -24.12
CA ALA A 216 8.35 -24.84 -24.79
C ALA A 216 7.36 -25.56 -25.74
N GLY A 217 7.81 -25.86 -26.96
CA GLY A 217 6.97 -26.48 -27.99
C GLY A 217 5.87 -25.57 -28.57
N GLY A 218 5.97 -24.25 -28.40
CA GLY A 218 5.06 -23.29 -29.03
C GLY A 218 3.71 -23.10 -28.34
N LYS A 219 3.54 -23.66 -27.13
CA LYS A 219 2.32 -23.58 -26.32
C LYS A 219 2.08 -22.18 -25.73
N ALA A 220 0.82 -21.90 -25.37
CA ALA A 220 0.47 -20.70 -24.63
C ALA A 220 1.19 -20.67 -23.28
N ARG A 221 1.62 -19.48 -22.86
CA ARG A 221 2.40 -19.23 -21.64
C ARG A 221 1.47 -18.70 -20.54
N TYR A 222 1.63 -19.17 -19.31
CA TYR A 222 0.81 -18.79 -18.15
C TYR A 222 1.68 -18.43 -16.95
N GLY A 223 1.47 -17.28 -16.33
CA GLY A 223 2.22 -16.87 -15.15
C GLY A 223 1.35 -16.76 -13.91
N SER A 224 2.00 -16.46 -12.79
CA SER A 224 1.34 -16.00 -11.58
C SER A 224 1.75 -14.55 -11.32
N VAL A 225 0.79 -13.67 -11.05
CA VAL A 225 1.05 -12.26 -10.75
C VAL A 225 0.52 -11.88 -9.38
N SER A 226 1.28 -11.03 -8.68
CA SER A 226 0.85 -10.41 -7.42
C SER A 226 0.86 -8.90 -7.54
N GLY A 227 -0.15 -8.25 -6.96
CA GLY A 227 -0.26 -6.81 -6.91
C GLY A 227 -1.71 -6.33 -6.85
N SER A 228 -1.90 -5.10 -6.40
CA SER A 228 -3.21 -4.42 -6.47
C SER A 228 -3.71 -4.26 -7.91
N SER A 229 -2.84 -4.31 -8.92
CA SER A 229 -3.26 -4.37 -10.33
C SER A 229 -3.98 -5.66 -10.70
N ALA A 230 -3.57 -6.80 -10.15
CA ALA A 230 -4.27 -8.07 -10.35
C ALA A 230 -5.64 -8.03 -9.67
N ALA A 231 -5.68 -7.53 -8.43
CA ALA A 231 -6.94 -7.31 -7.71
C ALA A 231 -7.88 -6.35 -8.48
N ALA A 232 -7.35 -5.27 -9.03
CA ALA A 232 -8.13 -4.32 -9.85
C ALA A 232 -8.73 -4.99 -11.10
N ALA A 233 -7.98 -5.87 -11.78
CA ALA A 233 -8.49 -6.63 -12.92
C ALA A 233 -9.64 -7.58 -12.51
N VAL A 234 -9.49 -8.27 -11.38
CA VAL A 234 -10.57 -9.13 -10.82
C VAL A 234 -11.81 -8.31 -10.51
N THR A 235 -11.66 -7.17 -9.82
CA THR A 235 -12.77 -6.26 -9.52
C THR A 235 -13.41 -5.68 -10.79
N ALA A 236 -12.63 -5.37 -11.82
CA ALA A 236 -13.17 -4.90 -13.10
C ALA A 236 -14.03 -5.97 -13.79
N GLY A 237 -13.61 -7.24 -13.75
CA GLY A 237 -14.42 -8.37 -14.21
C GLY A 237 -15.73 -8.51 -13.42
N ALA A 238 -15.65 -8.43 -12.09
CA ALA A 238 -16.84 -8.44 -11.23
C ALA A 238 -17.79 -7.26 -11.52
N ALA A 239 -17.25 -6.07 -11.75
CA ALA A 239 -18.02 -4.89 -12.13
C ALA A 239 -18.70 -5.06 -13.50
N ALA A 240 -18.03 -5.66 -14.48
CA ALA A 240 -18.61 -5.94 -15.79
C ALA A 240 -19.76 -6.96 -15.69
N LEU A 241 -19.58 -8.04 -14.92
CA LEU A 241 -20.64 -9.01 -14.66
C LEU A 241 -21.84 -8.37 -13.95
N LEU A 242 -21.59 -7.49 -12.98
CA LEU A 242 -22.64 -6.76 -12.30
C LEU A 242 -23.37 -5.80 -13.24
N ALA A 243 -22.65 -5.07 -14.11
CA ALA A 243 -23.26 -4.19 -15.11
C ALA A 243 -24.15 -4.97 -16.08
N GLN A 244 -23.75 -6.18 -16.46
CA GLN A 244 -24.55 -7.08 -17.29
C GLN A 244 -25.80 -7.58 -16.57
N ALA A 245 -25.67 -7.98 -15.30
CA ALA A 245 -26.77 -8.50 -14.50
C ALA A 245 -27.77 -7.41 -14.06
N ARG A 246 -27.29 -6.18 -13.89
CA ARG A 246 -28.04 -5.03 -13.38
C ARG A 246 -27.85 -3.80 -14.27
N PRO A 247 -28.36 -3.83 -15.53
CA PRO A 247 -28.20 -2.74 -16.49
C PRO A 247 -28.95 -1.46 -16.09
N ASP A 248 -29.83 -1.54 -15.07
CA ASP A 248 -30.54 -0.43 -14.46
C ASP A 248 -29.65 0.46 -13.57
N LEU A 249 -28.48 -0.03 -13.13
CA LEU A 249 -27.62 0.71 -12.23
C LEU A 249 -26.71 1.69 -12.96
N ASP A 250 -26.70 2.94 -12.51
CA ASP A 250 -25.66 3.90 -12.88
C ASP A 250 -24.30 3.53 -12.23
N ALA A 251 -23.22 4.18 -12.68
CA ALA A 251 -21.87 3.90 -12.20
C ALA A 251 -21.72 4.08 -10.67
N ALA A 252 -22.44 5.03 -10.06
CA ALA A 252 -22.39 5.27 -8.63
C ALA A 252 -23.10 4.16 -7.84
N ALA A 253 -24.27 3.71 -8.29
CA ALA A 253 -24.95 2.55 -7.73
C ALA A 253 -24.14 1.26 -7.90
N LEU A 254 -23.51 1.06 -9.06
CA LEU A 254 -22.69 -0.12 -9.30
C LEU A 254 -21.49 -0.16 -8.35
N ARG A 255 -20.79 0.97 -8.20
CA ARG A 255 -19.73 1.13 -7.18
C ARG A 255 -20.25 0.83 -5.78
N SER A 256 -21.41 1.38 -5.44
CA SER A 256 -22.02 1.21 -4.14
C SER A 256 -22.37 -0.25 -3.85
N ALA A 257 -23.02 -0.93 -4.79
CA ALA A 257 -23.38 -2.33 -4.67
C ALA A 257 -22.14 -3.22 -4.45
N LEU A 258 -21.03 -2.98 -5.17
CA LEU A 258 -19.78 -3.71 -4.97
C LEU A 258 -19.16 -3.46 -3.58
N VAL A 259 -19.04 -2.20 -3.17
CA VAL A 259 -18.39 -1.83 -1.90
C VAL A 259 -19.23 -2.30 -0.70
N SER A 260 -20.54 -2.10 -0.77
CA SER A 260 -21.44 -2.33 0.35
C SER A 260 -21.84 -3.80 0.55
N SER A 261 -21.68 -4.64 -0.46
CA SER A 261 -21.87 -6.10 -0.35
C SER A 261 -20.56 -6.86 -0.04
N ALA A 262 -19.43 -6.16 -0.01
CA ALA A 262 -18.13 -6.79 0.13
C ALA A 262 -18.00 -7.55 1.46
N ARG A 263 -17.46 -8.76 1.40
CA ARG A 263 -17.25 -9.62 2.58
C ARG A 263 -16.16 -9.01 3.47
N PRO A 264 -16.44 -8.69 4.75
CA PRO A 264 -15.46 -8.06 5.61
C PRO A 264 -14.16 -8.86 5.70
N VAL A 265 -13.03 -8.15 5.62
CA VAL A 265 -11.71 -8.71 5.84
C VAL A 265 -11.37 -8.61 7.33
N SER A 266 -10.97 -9.70 7.95
CA SER A 266 -10.43 -9.66 9.32
C SER A 266 -9.00 -9.12 9.30
N ALA A 267 -8.88 -7.81 9.48
CA ALA A 267 -7.61 -7.10 9.60
C ALA A 267 -7.58 -6.19 10.84
N GLY A 268 -6.43 -5.59 11.10
CA GLY A 268 -6.19 -4.77 12.28
C GLY A 268 -7.08 -3.51 12.39
N PRO A 269 -6.90 -2.69 13.43
CA PRO A 269 -7.65 -1.46 13.62
C PRO A 269 -7.57 -0.54 12.39
N GLY A 270 -8.72 -0.06 11.88
CA GLY A 270 -8.78 0.88 10.76
C GLY A 270 -9.15 0.28 9.39
N THR A 271 -9.15 -1.06 9.24
CA THR A 271 -9.61 -1.67 7.99
C THR A 271 -11.13 -1.56 7.85
N THR A 272 -11.56 -0.90 6.78
CA THR A 272 -12.98 -0.60 6.51
C THR A 272 -13.55 -1.35 5.32
N TYR A 273 -12.70 -1.85 4.43
CA TYR A 273 -13.08 -2.52 3.18
C TYR A 273 -13.25 -4.04 3.36
N GLY A 274 -13.84 -4.67 2.34
CA GLY A 274 -14.05 -6.12 2.26
C GLY A 274 -13.63 -6.69 0.91
N VAL A 275 -13.64 -8.02 0.78
CA VAL A 275 -13.40 -8.73 -0.48
C VAL A 275 -14.65 -8.67 -1.36
N VAL A 276 -14.46 -8.37 -2.65
CA VAL A 276 -15.52 -8.31 -3.64
C VAL A 276 -16.36 -9.60 -3.68
N ASP A 277 -17.68 -9.44 -3.70
CA ASP A 277 -18.66 -10.53 -3.85
C ASP A 277 -19.71 -10.13 -4.90
N PRO A 278 -19.53 -10.51 -6.19
CA PRO A 278 -20.44 -10.11 -7.25
C PRO A 278 -21.84 -10.70 -7.10
N ALA A 279 -21.97 -11.86 -6.46
CA ALA A 279 -23.28 -12.50 -6.25
C ALA A 279 -24.09 -11.72 -5.21
N ALA A 280 -23.46 -11.35 -4.09
CA ALA A 280 -24.10 -10.48 -3.10
C ALA A 280 -24.43 -9.11 -3.71
N ALA A 281 -23.51 -8.51 -4.46
CA ALA A 281 -23.72 -7.22 -5.12
C ALA A 281 -24.91 -7.22 -6.09
N ALA A 282 -25.06 -8.28 -6.91
CA ALA A 282 -26.16 -8.40 -7.87
C ALA A 282 -27.54 -8.46 -7.18
N SER A 283 -27.59 -9.03 -5.97
CA SER A 283 -28.83 -9.19 -5.22
C SER A 283 -29.31 -7.91 -4.54
N LEU A 284 -28.43 -6.92 -4.28
CA LEU A 284 -28.78 -5.74 -3.50
C LEU A 284 -29.91 -4.92 -4.13
N GLU A 285 -30.96 -4.66 -3.35
CA GLU A 285 -32.06 -3.77 -3.72
C GLU A 285 -31.81 -2.31 -3.33
N LEU A 286 -30.96 -2.09 -2.32
CA LEU A 286 -30.59 -0.77 -1.82
C LEU A 286 -29.12 -0.47 -2.11
N VAL A 287 -28.82 0.80 -2.39
CA VAL A 287 -27.46 1.30 -2.59
C VAL A 287 -27.24 2.56 -1.75
N ALA A 288 -26.04 2.71 -1.19
CA ALA A 288 -25.62 3.85 -0.38
C ALA A 288 -24.74 4.84 -1.17
N ASP A 289 -24.99 6.13 -1.05
CA ASP A 289 -24.16 7.19 -1.61
C ASP A 289 -23.82 8.28 -0.58
N PRO A 290 -22.54 8.46 -0.19
CA PRO A 290 -21.40 7.61 -0.57
C PRO A 290 -21.47 6.23 0.10
N PRO A 291 -20.84 5.19 -0.47
CA PRO A 291 -20.85 3.84 0.10
C PRO A 291 -19.89 3.67 1.30
N THR A 292 -19.05 4.67 1.56
CA THR A 292 -18.11 4.70 2.68
C THR A 292 -18.05 6.11 3.27
N LEU A 293 -17.98 6.23 4.58
CA LEU A 293 -18.00 7.51 5.30
C LEU A 293 -16.65 7.85 5.93
N GLY A 294 -16.00 8.89 5.42
CA GLY A 294 -14.97 9.61 6.15
C GLY A 294 -15.62 10.67 7.04
N LEU A 295 -15.54 10.50 8.37
CA LEU A 295 -16.13 11.43 9.34
C LEU A 295 -15.20 12.59 9.71
N GLY A 296 -13.96 12.56 9.23
CA GLY A 296 -12.93 13.55 9.52
C GLY A 296 -11.99 13.11 10.64
N SER A 297 -11.30 14.08 11.22
CA SER A 297 -10.34 13.91 12.32
C SER A 297 -10.98 14.32 13.64
N ILE A 298 -10.59 13.63 14.72
CA ILE A 298 -10.98 14.03 16.05
C ILE A 298 -9.90 14.86 16.76
N LEU A 299 -10.31 16.01 17.28
CA LEU A 299 -9.43 17.01 17.89
C LEU A 299 -9.53 17.13 19.40
N LEU A 300 -10.59 16.64 20.01
CA LEU A 300 -10.76 16.64 21.46
C LEU A 300 -11.43 15.33 21.86
N GLN A 301 -11.05 14.81 23.02
CA GLN A 301 -11.75 13.69 23.61
C GLN A 301 -13.21 14.09 23.87
N GLY A 302 -14.16 13.21 23.54
CA GLY A 302 -15.59 13.51 23.69
C GLY A 302 -16.22 14.29 22.53
N SER A 303 -15.48 14.64 21.47
CA SER A 303 -16.10 15.20 20.26
C SER A 303 -17.01 14.18 19.58
N VAL A 304 -18.11 14.68 19.02
CA VAL A 304 -19.05 13.93 18.17
C VAL A 304 -18.86 14.40 16.73
N LEU A 305 -18.56 13.45 15.85
CA LEU A 305 -18.45 13.70 14.41
C LEU A 305 -19.64 13.07 13.71
N GLY A 306 -20.26 13.82 12.79
CA GLY A 306 -21.45 13.39 12.08
C GLY A 306 -21.33 13.52 10.58
N ARG A 307 -21.81 12.53 9.84
CA ARG A 307 -21.99 12.59 8.38
C ARG A 307 -23.15 11.69 7.97
N GLY A 308 -23.84 12.07 6.90
CA GLY A 308 -24.91 11.26 6.33
C GLY A 308 -24.53 10.59 5.02
N PHE A 309 -25.34 9.61 4.64
CA PHE A 309 -25.40 9.02 3.30
C PHE A 309 -26.85 8.93 2.83
N SER A 310 -27.03 8.90 1.51
CA SER A 310 -28.32 8.63 0.88
C SER A 310 -28.46 7.13 0.62
N LEU A 311 -29.58 6.55 1.03
CA LEU A 311 -29.93 5.16 0.77
C LEU A 311 -31.01 5.13 -0.31
N ARG A 312 -30.65 4.69 -1.52
CA ARG A 312 -31.54 4.69 -2.70
C ARG A 312 -32.07 3.29 -2.96
N ASN A 313 -33.37 3.18 -3.27
CA ASN A 313 -34.01 1.93 -3.68
C ASN A 313 -33.94 1.75 -5.20
N THR A 314 -33.26 0.69 -5.63
CA THR A 314 -33.05 0.33 -7.05
C THR A 314 -33.97 -0.80 -7.50
N SER A 315 -34.80 -1.34 -6.61
CA SER A 315 -35.80 -2.36 -6.94
C SER A 315 -37.09 -1.74 -7.49
N ARG A 316 -37.99 -2.61 -7.97
CA ARG A 316 -39.33 -2.24 -8.44
C ARG A 316 -40.40 -2.28 -7.35
N ARG A 317 -40.02 -2.56 -6.10
CA ARG A 317 -40.94 -2.67 -4.97
C ARG A 317 -40.55 -1.73 -3.83
N ILE A 318 -41.44 -1.54 -2.88
CA ILE A 318 -41.11 -0.82 -1.65
C ILE A 318 -40.19 -1.70 -0.81
N VAL A 319 -39.06 -1.16 -0.38
CA VAL A 319 -38.10 -1.86 0.48
C VAL A 319 -38.11 -1.22 1.86
N SER A 320 -38.33 -2.04 2.88
CA SER A 320 -38.22 -1.62 4.29
C SER A 320 -36.88 -2.08 4.85
N ALA A 321 -36.16 -1.18 5.51
CA ALA A 321 -34.86 -1.47 6.08
C ALA A 321 -34.73 -0.98 7.52
N GLU A 322 -34.01 -1.76 8.33
CA GLU A 322 -33.52 -1.40 9.65
C GLU A 322 -32.04 -1.02 9.54
N ILE A 323 -31.66 0.08 10.20
CA ILE A 323 -30.31 0.62 10.18
C ILE A 323 -29.74 0.49 11.59
N VAL A 324 -28.67 -0.30 11.72
CA VAL A 324 -28.00 -0.55 13.00
C VAL A 324 -26.51 -0.23 12.90
N PRO A 325 -25.91 0.42 13.91
CA PRO A 325 -24.47 0.52 13.98
C PRO A 325 -23.86 -0.86 14.24
N ALA A 326 -22.74 -1.16 13.58
CA ALA A 326 -21.95 -2.38 13.83
C ALA A 326 -20.48 -2.04 14.02
N GLY A 327 -19.90 -2.57 15.09
CA GLY A 327 -18.52 -2.31 15.47
C GLY A 327 -18.32 -0.94 16.13
N GLY A 328 -17.04 -0.63 16.37
CA GLY A 328 -16.58 0.47 17.20
C GLY A 328 -15.52 -0.06 18.18
N SER A 329 -14.27 0.37 18.03
CA SER A 329 -13.22 -0.01 18.98
C SER A 329 -13.52 0.59 20.36
N GLY A 330 -13.14 -0.13 21.43
CA GLY A 330 -13.41 0.23 22.82
C GLY A 330 -13.11 1.70 23.09
N GLY A 331 -14.17 2.46 23.41
CA GLY A 331 -14.11 3.92 23.56
C GLY A 331 -14.88 4.72 22.50
N THR A 332 -15.71 4.09 21.65
CA THR A 332 -16.62 4.81 20.74
C THR A 332 -18.08 4.50 20.99
N SER A 333 -18.96 5.46 20.70
CA SER A 333 -20.41 5.26 20.63
C SER A 333 -20.94 5.80 19.32
N VAL A 334 -21.66 4.96 18.58
CA VAL A 334 -22.22 5.27 17.26
C VAL A 334 -23.73 5.39 17.38
N SER A 335 -24.30 6.44 16.81
CA SER A 335 -25.74 6.60 16.66
C SER A 335 -26.10 6.82 15.19
N VAL A 336 -27.28 6.33 14.80
CA VAL A 336 -27.82 6.46 13.44
C VAL A 336 -29.26 6.96 13.50
N TYR A 337 -29.64 7.82 12.56
CA TYR A 337 -31.00 8.34 12.47
C TYR A 337 -31.40 8.62 11.02
N PRO A 338 -32.59 8.18 10.57
CA PRO A 338 -33.53 7.28 11.26
C PRO A 338 -32.99 5.83 11.36
N THR A 339 -33.51 5.05 12.32
CA THR A 339 -33.15 3.62 12.50
C THR A 339 -34.00 2.67 11.66
N ARG A 340 -35.11 3.15 11.09
CA ARG A 340 -35.94 2.41 10.13
C ARG A 340 -36.43 3.33 9.02
N VAL A 341 -36.49 2.79 7.81
CA VAL A 341 -37.00 3.50 6.63
C VAL A 341 -37.82 2.56 5.76
N SER A 342 -38.76 3.13 5.01
CA SER A 342 -39.49 2.46 3.94
C SER A 342 -39.36 3.31 2.70
N ILE A 343 -38.73 2.77 1.66
CA ILE A 343 -38.29 3.54 0.49
C ILE A 343 -39.05 3.00 -0.73
N ARG A 344 -39.79 3.88 -1.41
CA ARG A 344 -40.48 3.54 -2.66
C ARG A 344 -39.48 3.29 -3.80
N PRO A 345 -39.87 2.57 -4.86
CA PRO A 345 -39.02 2.39 -6.05
C PRO A 345 -38.44 3.71 -6.57
N GLY A 346 -37.14 3.75 -6.83
CA GLY A 346 -36.43 4.93 -7.35
C GLY A 346 -36.26 6.09 -6.36
N GLN A 347 -36.83 6.02 -5.16
CA GLN A 347 -36.68 7.05 -4.13
C GLN A 347 -35.45 6.77 -3.25
N ALA A 348 -35.07 7.78 -2.46
CA ALA A 348 -33.97 7.67 -1.50
C ALA A 348 -34.34 8.23 -0.14
N ALA A 349 -33.70 7.73 0.91
CA ALA A 349 -33.80 8.21 2.27
C ALA A 349 -32.44 8.70 2.77
N SER A 350 -32.41 9.82 3.49
CA SER A 350 -31.18 10.35 4.10
C SER A 350 -30.97 9.72 5.47
N ILE A 351 -29.80 9.12 5.68
CA ILE A 351 -29.40 8.50 6.94
C ILE A 351 -28.25 9.30 7.53
N GLY A 352 -28.42 9.83 8.74
CA GLY A 352 -27.37 10.47 9.52
C GLY A 352 -26.63 9.46 10.39
N VAL A 353 -25.30 9.57 10.44
CA VAL A 353 -24.42 8.76 11.30
C VAL A 353 -23.60 9.70 12.16
N SER A 354 -23.61 9.48 13.47
CA SER A 354 -22.84 10.24 14.45
C SER A 354 -21.96 9.31 15.27
N VAL A 355 -20.69 9.66 15.42
CA VAL A 355 -19.70 8.89 16.19
C VAL A 355 -19.11 9.78 17.25
N ALA A 356 -19.28 9.40 18.52
CA ALA A 356 -18.57 10.00 19.63
C ALA A 356 -17.38 9.12 20.01
N VAL A 357 -16.19 9.71 20.10
CA VAL A 357 -14.98 9.01 20.56
C VAL A 357 -14.68 9.46 21.99
N LYS A 358 -15.00 8.59 22.93
CA LYS A 358 -14.83 8.78 24.38
C LYS A 358 -13.39 8.60 24.83
N THR A 359 -12.61 7.77 24.14
CA THR A 359 -11.21 7.49 24.49
C THR A 359 -10.34 7.55 23.24
N LEU A 360 -9.32 8.40 23.25
CA LEU A 360 -8.38 8.51 22.14
C LEU A 360 -7.27 7.47 22.30
N PRO A 361 -6.92 6.71 21.24
CA PRO A 361 -5.74 5.85 21.28
C PRO A 361 -4.47 6.68 21.48
N ALA A 362 -3.52 6.13 22.24
CA ALA A 362 -2.25 6.80 22.57
C ALA A 362 -1.31 6.95 21.35
N ALA A 363 -1.44 6.08 20.36
CA ALA A 363 -0.72 6.14 19.11
C ALA A 363 -1.59 6.72 17.98
N PRO A 364 -0.98 7.39 16.99
CA PRO A 364 -1.66 7.79 15.75
C PRO A 364 -2.36 6.59 15.14
N SER A 365 -3.67 6.71 14.91
CA SER A 365 -4.49 5.56 14.49
C SER A 365 -5.75 6.06 13.79
N ALA A 366 -6.65 5.13 13.46
CA ALA A 366 -8.00 5.44 13.05
C ALA A 366 -8.97 4.59 13.86
N VAL A 367 -10.14 5.15 14.15
CA VAL A 367 -11.26 4.39 14.70
C VAL A 367 -12.24 4.12 13.58
N ALA A 368 -12.57 2.85 13.39
CA ALA A 368 -13.42 2.41 12.29
C ALA A 368 -14.57 1.53 12.79
N GLY A 369 -15.61 1.46 11.99
CA GLY A 369 -16.73 0.55 12.14
C GLY A 369 -17.58 0.54 10.89
N ALA A 370 -18.83 0.13 11.02
CA ALA A 370 -19.79 0.20 9.94
C ALA A 370 -21.20 0.56 10.44
N VAL A 371 -22.04 0.96 9.50
CA VAL A 371 -23.49 0.94 9.64
C VAL A 371 -24.00 -0.20 8.77
N ILE A 372 -24.86 -1.04 9.34
CA ILE A 372 -25.47 -2.17 8.67
C ILE A 372 -26.92 -1.84 8.40
N VAL A 373 -27.32 -1.99 7.15
CA VAL A 373 -28.69 -1.84 6.67
C VAL A 373 -29.22 -3.23 6.38
N LYS A 374 -30.22 -3.66 7.15
CA LYS A 374 -30.87 -4.97 7.00
C LYS A 374 -32.23 -4.77 6.37
N THR A 375 -32.48 -5.40 5.23
CA THR A 375 -33.83 -5.45 4.64
C THR A 375 -34.66 -6.53 5.32
N LYS A 376 -35.99 -6.41 5.25
CA LYS A 376 -36.90 -7.44 5.80
C LYS A 376 -36.69 -8.80 5.14
N GLU A 377 -36.18 -8.82 3.93
CA GLU A 377 -35.94 -9.99 3.10
C GLU A 377 -34.57 -10.63 3.33
N GLY A 378 -33.85 -10.15 4.35
CA GLY A 378 -32.59 -10.75 4.80
C GLY A 378 -31.35 -10.27 4.02
N GLN A 379 -31.47 -9.24 3.18
CA GLN A 379 -30.31 -8.63 2.56
C GLN A 379 -29.59 -7.73 3.55
N GLU A 380 -28.26 -7.77 3.51
CA GLU A 380 -27.41 -6.94 4.34
C GLU A 380 -26.53 -6.04 3.47
N LEU A 381 -26.62 -4.74 3.72
CA LEU A 381 -25.78 -3.71 3.11
C LEU A 381 -24.90 -3.07 4.19
N ARG A 382 -23.59 -2.99 3.94
CA ARG A 382 -22.61 -2.42 4.85
C ARG A 382 -22.12 -1.07 4.36
N VAL A 383 -22.16 -0.05 5.22
CA VAL A 383 -21.58 1.28 4.98
C VAL A 383 -20.47 1.51 6.01
N PRO A 384 -19.20 1.28 5.65
CA PRO A 384 -18.10 1.47 6.58
C PRO A 384 -17.91 2.95 6.91
N TRP A 385 -17.46 3.24 8.12
CA TRP A 385 -17.10 4.59 8.54
C TRP A 385 -15.75 4.59 9.24
N ILE A 386 -15.06 5.74 9.18
CA ILE A 386 -13.76 5.94 9.82
C ILE A 386 -13.62 7.36 10.38
N VAL A 387 -12.97 7.45 11.53
CA VAL A 387 -12.51 8.69 12.18
C VAL A 387 -10.99 8.62 12.27
N ALA A 388 -10.31 9.62 11.73
CA ALA A 388 -8.86 9.74 11.85
C ALA A 388 -8.47 10.25 13.26
N VAL A 389 -7.45 9.66 13.86
CA VAL A 389 -6.85 10.13 15.12
C VAL A 389 -5.45 10.69 14.81
N PRO A 390 -5.32 12.02 14.62
CA PRO A 390 -4.06 12.63 14.20
C PRO A 390 -3.02 12.66 15.32
N VAL A 391 -1.75 12.77 14.93
CA VAL A 391 -0.62 13.01 15.85
C VAL A 391 -0.69 14.45 16.34
N ARG A 392 -0.73 14.66 17.66
CA ARG A 392 -0.72 16.01 18.24
C ARG A 392 0.69 16.54 18.45
N ASN A 393 0.83 17.86 18.34
CA ASN A 393 1.97 18.65 18.83
C ASN A 393 3.34 18.19 18.29
N ARG A 394 3.39 17.66 17.06
CA ARG A 394 4.64 17.32 16.38
C ARG A 394 4.87 18.29 15.21
N PRO A 395 6.06 18.89 15.09
CA PRO A 395 6.38 19.78 13.98
C PRO A 395 6.35 19.00 12.66
N LEU A 396 5.61 19.51 11.68
CA LEU A 396 5.49 19.02 10.32
C LEU A 396 6.60 19.56 9.41
N LEU A 397 7.26 20.64 9.84
CA LEU A 397 8.42 21.23 9.18
C LEU A 397 9.64 21.09 10.10
N GLN A 398 10.76 20.66 9.53
CA GLN A 398 12.02 20.59 10.26
C GLN A 398 13.15 21.15 9.40
N ARG A 399 14.09 21.86 10.06
CA ARG A 399 15.35 22.39 9.51
C ARG A 399 15.18 23.09 8.14
N GLY A 400 15.12 24.42 8.14
CA GLY A 400 15.05 25.22 6.91
C GLY A 400 16.30 26.07 6.73
N VAL A 401 16.98 25.94 5.60
CA VAL A 401 18.20 26.70 5.29
C VAL A 401 18.21 27.11 3.82
N VAL A 402 18.76 28.29 3.54
CA VAL A 402 19.08 28.72 2.16
C VAL A 402 20.59 28.68 2.00
N GLU A 403 21.07 28.00 0.96
CA GLU A 403 22.49 27.84 0.69
C GLU A 403 22.84 28.26 -0.76
N PRO A 404 23.73 29.25 -0.97
CA PRO A 404 24.28 30.13 0.06
C PRO A 404 23.22 31.11 0.61
N ALA A 405 23.33 31.47 1.89
CA ALA A 405 22.37 32.36 2.56
C ALA A 405 22.39 33.80 2.02
N ALA A 406 23.45 34.18 1.30
CA ALA A 406 23.55 35.42 0.55
C ALA A 406 23.97 35.14 -0.89
N PHE A 407 23.21 35.63 -1.86
CA PHE A 407 23.47 35.36 -3.28
C PHE A 407 23.03 36.50 -4.20
N ARG A 408 23.53 36.48 -5.43
CA ARG A 408 23.09 37.37 -6.51
C ARG A 408 21.97 36.69 -7.30
N PRO A 409 20.93 37.43 -7.76
CA PRO A 409 19.90 36.84 -8.60
C PRO A 409 20.51 36.21 -9.85
N SER A 410 20.27 34.92 -10.05
CA SER A 410 20.82 34.13 -11.15
C SER A 410 19.83 33.03 -11.54
N ASP A 411 19.57 32.92 -12.84
CA ASP A 411 18.71 31.88 -13.39
C ASP A 411 19.51 30.58 -13.64
N THR A 412 20.85 30.65 -13.69
CA THR A 412 21.76 29.50 -13.95
C THR A 412 22.48 28.98 -12.70
N SER A 413 22.62 29.81 -11.66
CA SER A 413 23.25 29.45 -10.38
C SER A 413 22.38 29.91 -9.21
N PRO A 414 21.17 29.34 -9.05
CA PRO A 414 20.28 29.72 -7.96
C PRO A 414 20.83 29.26 -6.61
N ALA A 415 20.52 30.00 -5.54
CA ALA A 415 20.67 29.46 -4.19
C ALA A 415 19.61 28.39 -3.95
N VAL A 416 19.82 27.50 -2.99
CA VAL A 416 18.91 26.38 -2.73
C VAL A 416 18.31 26.51 -1.35
N LEU A 417 16.97 26.60 -1.29
CA LEU A 417 16.22 26.40 -0.06
C LEU A 417 16.08 24.89 0.19
N MET A 418 16.59 24.40 1.31
CA MET A 418 16.42 23.03 1.77
C MET A 418 15.56 22.99 3.03
N PHE A 419 14.57 22.08 3.07
CA PHE A 419 13.77 21.83 4.26
C PHE A 419 13.22 20.40 4.30
N THR A 420 12.86 19.92 5.50
CA THR A 420 12.11 18.67 5.66
C THR A 420 10.64 19.00 5.87
N ALA A 421 9.76 18.32 5.15
CA ALA A 421 8.32 18.49 5.23
C ALA A 421 7.62 17.15 5.41
N GLY A 422 6.59 17.13 6.25
CA GLY A 422 5.93 15.91 6.70
C GLY A 422 6.78 15.10 7.69
N ARG A 423 6.23 13.98 8.17
CA ARG A 423 6.90 13.06 9.11
C ARG A 423 6.59 11.60 8.79
N VAL A 424 7.43 10.71 9.30
CA VAL A 424 7.13 9.29 9.42
C VAL A 424 7.17 8.96 10.91
N ASP A 425 6.04 8.55 11.46
CA ASP A 425 5.88 8.06 12.83
C ASP A 425 5.57 6.56 12.80
N GLY A 426 5.30 5.93 13.96
CA GLY A 426 4.97 4.50 14.05
C GLY A 426 6.18 3.59 14.30
N THR A 427 6.04 2.29 14.01
CA THR A 427 7.09 1.28 14.13
C THR A 427 7.64 0.90 12.75
N LEU A 428 8.76 0.17 12.69
CA LEU A 428 9.30 -0.34 11.42
C LEU A 428 8.30 -1.25 10.68
N ASP A 429 7.50 -2.02 11.43
CA ASP A 429 6.49 -2.93 10.85
C ASP A 429 5.19 -2.21 10.46
N ARG A 430 4.94 -1.02 11.00
CA ARG A 430 3.74 -0.20 10.76
C ARG A 430 4.10 1.28 10.75
N PRO A 431 4.81 1.76 9.72
CA PRO A 431 5.12 3.19 9.60
C PRO A 431 3.85 3.97 9.28
N ALA A 432 3.63 5.06 10.02
CA ALA A 432 2.55 6.01 9.80
C ALA A 432 3.11 7.27 9.12
N LEU A 433 2.72 7.50 7.87
CA LEU A 433 3.10 8.72 7.16
C LEU A 433 2.22 9.89 7.61
N LEU A 434 2.86 11.03 7.86
CA LEU A 434 2.23 12.33 8.11
C LEU A 434 2.52 13.28 6.95
N PRO A 435 1.77 13.13 5.84
CA PRO A 435 1.88 14.01 4.69
C PRO A 435 1.21 15.37 4.92
N LEU A 436 1.41 16.30 3.99
CA LEU A 436 0.78 17.61 4.00
C LEU A 436 -0.25 17.72 2.89
N ALA A 437 -1.46 18.21 3.20
CA ALA A 437 -2.43 18.56 2.16
C ALA A 437 -1.90 19.70 1.29
N ARG A 438 -1.20 20.66 1.90
CA ARG A 438 -0.68 21.85 1.21
C ARG A 438 0.59 22.36 1.86
N LEU A 439 1.56 22.75 1.03
CA LEU A 439 2.76 23.45 1.44
C LEU A 439 2.93 24.72 0.60
N GLU A 440 3.10 25.86 1.28
CA GLU A 440 3.29 27.15 0.61
C GLU A 440 4.62 27.78 1.03
N VAL A 441 5.40 28.26 0.06
CA VAL A 441 6.60 29.07 0.35
C VAL A 441 6.28 30.52 0.01
N LYS A 442 6.19 31.36 1.02
CA LYS A 442 5.84 32.78 0.91
C LYS A 442 7.09 33.65 1.04
N LEU A 443 7.23 34.65 0.18
CA LEU A 443 8.32 35.62 0.23
C LEU A 443 7.92 36.86 0.99
N LEU A 444 8.74 37.25 1.96
CA LEU A 444 8.53 38.43 2.79
C LEU A 444 9.75 39.35 2.75
N ARG A 445 9.49 40.65 2.91
CA ARG A 445 10.53 41.67 3.12
C ARG A 445 10.05 42.65 4.19
N ARG A 446 10.84 42.82 5.25
CA ARG A 446 10.50 43.69 6.41
C ARG A 446 9.10 43.40 6.96
N GLY A 447 8.75 42.12 7.13
CA GLY A 447 7.43 41.68 7.60
C GLY A 447 6.29 41.75 6.58
N ARG A 448 6.45 42.46 5.45
CA ARG A 448 5.43 42.55 4.39
C ARG A 448 5.51 41.34 3.46
N LEU A 449 4.37 40.70 3.21
CA LEU A 449 4.22 39.64 2.21
C LEU A 449 4.35 40.22 0.79
N LEU A 450 5.34 39.76 0.04
CA LEU A 450 5.52 40.09 -1.37
C LEU A 450 4.74 39.13 -2.28
N GLY A 451 4.46 37.92 -1.79
CA GLY A 451 3.56 36.93 -2.41
C GLY A 451 4.03 35.50 -2.21
N THR A 452 3.38 34.55 -2.88
CA THR A 452 3.69 33.12 -2.79
C THR A 452 4.58 32.70 -3.96
N LEU A 453 5.73 32.09 -3.67
CA LEU A 453 6.65 31.56 -4.67
C LEU A 453 6.26 30.15 -5.11
N ILE A 454 5.79 29.32 -4.17
CA ILE A 454 5.51 27.91 -4.41
C ILE A 454 4.23 27.51 -3.69
N VAL A 455 3.41 26.72 -4.36
CA VAL A 455 2.30 25.97 -3.76
C VAL A 455 2.42 24.51 -4.20
N LEU A 456 2.67 23.62 -3.24
CA LEU A 456 2.60 22.18 -3.43
C LEU A 456 1.34 21.65 -2.74
N ARG A 457 0.75 20.59 -3.31
CA ARG A 457 -0.40 19.87 -2.75
C ARG A 457 -0.05 18.40 -2.62
N ASN A 458 -0.66 17.71 -1.66
CA ASN A 458 -0.46 16.26 -1.43
C ASN A 458 1.03 15.89 -1.28
N VAL A 459 1.72 16.60 -0.38
CA VAL A 459 3.17 16.52 -0.20
C VAL A 459 3.53 15.35 0.72
N LEU A 460 4.36 14.43 0.22
CA LEU A 460 4.83 13.29 1.00
C LEU A 460 5.90 13.67 2.02
N PRO A 461 6.06 12.93 3.13
CA PRO A 461 7.17 13.10 4.04
C PRO A 461 8.52 12.98 3.34
N GLY A 462 9.41 13.96 3.52
CA GLY A 462 10.73 13.92 2.90
C GLY A 462 11.52 15.21 3.00
N ARG A 463 12.72 15.18 2.41
CA ARG A 463 13.58 16.35 2.23
C ARG A 463 13.29 16.99 0.88
N TYR A 464 13.06 18.29 0.89
CA TYR A 464 12.75 19.11 -0.28
C TYR A 464 13.86 20.12 -0.49
N ALA A 465 14.19 20.34 -1.76
CA ALA A 465 15.15 21.34 -2.21
C ALA A 465 14.50 22.19 -3.31
N VAL A 466 14.64 23.51 -3.22
CA VAL A 466 14.04 24.47 -4.15
C VAL A 466 15.10 25.49 -4.56
N GLY A 467 15.31 25.65 -5.88
CA GLY A 467 16.13 26.73 -6.42
C GLY A 467 15.47 28.10 -6.27
N LEU A 468 16.21 29.06 -5.73
CA LEU A 468 15.87 30.46 -5.59
C LEU A 468 16.72 31.28 -6.56
N THR A 469 16.09 31.78 -7.63
CA THR A 469 16.78 32.59 -8.65
C THR A 469 16.94 34.06 -8.26
N GLY A 470 16.40 34.47 -7.10
CA GLY A 470 16.37 35.87 -6.68
C GLY A 470 15.29 36.70 -7.40
N ARG A 471 14.24 36.04 -7.91
CA ARG A 471 13.05 36.67 -8.48
C ARG A 471 11.85 36.55 -7.53
N GLY A 472 10.99 37.56 -7.56
CA GLY A 472 9.74 37.58 -6.82
C GLY A 472 8.61 36.80 -7.51
N PRO A 473 7.42 36.71 -6.89
CA PRO A 473 6.28 35.94 -7.39
C PRO A 473 5.78 36.33 -8.79
N LYS A 474 6.04 37.58 -9.20
CA LYS A 474 5.69 38.10 -10.54
C LYS A 474 6.87 38.04 -11.54
N GLY A 475 7.95 37.33 -11.21
CA GLY A 475 9.15 37.19 -12.05
C GLY A 475 10.14 38.36 -12.01
N ALA A 476 9.79 39.48 -11.37
CA ALA A 476 10.68 40.64 -11.20
C ALA A 476 11.88 40.30 -10.30
N ARG A 477 13.07 40.81 -10.64
CA ARG A 477 14.28 40.64 -9.83
C ARG A 477 14.12 41.33 -8.47
N LEU A 478 14.53 40.65 -7.41
CA LEU A 478 14.52 41.20 -6.06
C LEU A 478 15.66 42.20 -5.89
N GLY A 479 15.37 43.36 -5.31
CA GLY A 479 16.40 44.34 -4.97
C GLY A 479 17.29 43.87 -3.82
N PRO A 480 18.52 44.43 -3.66
CA PRO A 480 19.42 44.04 -2.59
C PRO A 480 18.84 44.19 -1.19
N GLY A 481 19.27 43.33 -0.27
CA GLY A 481 18.90 43.39 1.15
C GLY A 481 18.34 42.08 1.72
N PRO A 482 17.86 42.11 2.98
CA PRO A 482 17.34 40.94 3.68
C PRO A 482 15.91 40.59 3.25
N TYR A 483 15.65 39.29 3.17
CA TYR A 483 14.36 38.68 2.87
C TYR A 483 14.12 37.46 3.75
N TRP A 484 12.86 37.05 3.84
CA TRP A 484 12.45 35.88 4.60
C TRP A 484 11.53 35.00 3.76
N LEU A 485 11.72 33.70 3.85
CA LEU A 485 10.83 32.69 3.31
C LEU A 485 10.01 32.12 4.45
N ARG A 486 8.70 32.32 4.41
CA ARG A 486 7.75 31.71 5.34
C ARG A 486 7.15 30.49 4.68
N ILE A 487 7.60 29.32 5.12
CA ILE A 487 7.10 28.01 4.71
C ILE A 487 5.91 27.69 5.60
N VAL A 488 4.75 27.47 5.00
CA VAL A 488 3.51 27.16 5.71
C VAL A 488 3.08 25.76 5.28
N ALA A 489 3.13 24.82 6.22
CA ALA A 489 2.66 23.45 6.04
C ALA A 489 1.28 23.30 6.67
N ARG A 490 0.35 22.72 5.92
CA ARG A 490 -0.96 22.32 6.42
C ARG A 490 -1.10 20.81 6.38
N SER A 491 -1.41 20.24 7.54
CA SER A 491 -1.76 18.82 7.67
C SER A 491 -2.93 18.45 6.75
N VAL A 492 -3.00 17.16 6.42
CA VAL A 492 -4.13 16.55 5.68
C VAL A 492 -5.47 16.83 6.32
N THR A 493 -5.52 16.77 7.66
CA THR A 493 -6.78 16.93 8.40
C THR A 493 -7.21 18.39 8.53
N GLY A 494 -6.33 19.34 8.19
CA GLY A 494 -6.60 20.78 8.26
C GLY A 494 -6.34 21.41 9.62
N ASP A 495 -6.10 20.60 10.65
CA ASP A 495 -6.14 21.03 12.06
C ASP A 495 -4.78 21.52 12.59
N THR A 496 -3.69 21.06 11.96
CA THR A 496 -2.34 21.51 12.28
C THR A 496 -1.79 22.36 11.13
N GLN A 497 -1.40 23.59 11.47
CA GLN A 497 -0.59 24.45 10.61
C GLN A 497 0.78 24.63 11.27
N ASP A 498 1.83 24.26 10.56
CA ASP A 498 3.21 24.49 11.00
C ASP A 498 3.86 25.55 10.12
N VAL A 499 4.68 26.40 10.73
CA VAL A 499 5.28 27.56 10.06
C VAL A 499 6.77 27.61 10.37
N LEU A 500 7.57 27.57 9.32
CA LEU A 500 9.01 27.71 9.39
C LEU A 500 9.44 28.96 8.63
N THR A 501 10.21 29.84 9.28
CA THR A 501 10.72 31.07 8.66
C THR A 501 12.22 30.95 8.45
N VAL A 502 12.67 31.15 7.21
CA VAL A 502 14.08 31.03 6.81
C VAL A 502 14.57 32.36 6.24
N PRO A 503 15.57 33.01 6.85
CA PRO A 503 16.14 34.26 6.33
C PRO A 503 17.11 34.01 5.17
N PHE A 504 17.21 34.97 4.25
CA PHE A 504 18.27 35.03 3.23
C PHE A 504 18.54 36.48 2.80
N ARG A 505 19.60 36.71 2.01
CA ARG A 505 19.99 38.04 1.55
C ARG A 505 20.27 38.07 0.05
N ILE A 506 19.75 39.10 -0.63
CA ILE A 506 20.16 39.45 -1.99
C ILE A 506 21.36 40.38 -1.91
N ALA A 507 22.49 39.97 -2.51
CA ALA A 507 23.72 40.76 -2.56
C ALA A 507 23.58 41.97 -3.49
N LYS A 508 24.35 43.04 -3.23
CA LYS A 508 24.40 44.20 -4.14
C LYS A 508 25.07 43.81 -5.47
N PRO A 509 24.60 44.36 -6.61
CA PRO A 509 25.41 44.38 -7.81
C PRO A 509 26.68 45.19 -7.52
N SER A 510 27.83 44.66 -7.96
CA SER A 510 29.11 45.36 -7.92
C SER A 510 29.13 46.51 -8.90
#